data_AF-A0A4Q5UXB2-F1
#
_entry.id   AF-A0A4Q5UXB2-F1
#
_cell.length_a   1.000
_cell.length_b   1.000
_cell.length_c   1.000
_cell.angle_alpha   90.00
_cell.angle_beta   90.00
_cell.angle_gamma   90.00
#
_symmetry.space_group_name_H-M   'P 1'
#
loop_
_entity.id
_entity.type
_entity.pdbx_description
1 polymer ?
#
loop_
_entity_poly.entity_id
_entity_poly.type
_entity_poly.pdbx_seq_one_letter_code
_entity_poly.pdbx_strand_id
1 'polypeptide(L)'
;GLVLDYKFDDPKDPNRIYFRSDHYNFARKGVPVLFFYDGMLKSDYHKPGDDVEKINFALMEKRARMVFHTAWEMANRDEMLKRDIPLSTEVR
;
A
#
# COMPACT_ATOMS: atom_id res chain seq x y z
N GLY A 1 -5.01 -11.87 -13.64
CA GLY A 1 -3.97 -10.91 -13.22
C GLY A 1 -4.18 -10.54 -11.76
N LEU A 2 -3.39 -9.61 -11.22
CA LEU A 2 -3.70 -8.98 -9.94
C LEU A 2 -4.87 -8.00 -10.14
N VAL A 3 -5.76 -7.92 -9.16
CA VAL A 3 -6.81 -6.89 -9.12
C VAL A 3 -6.35 -5.84 -8.12
N LEU A 4 -6.25 -4.59 -8.57
CA LEU A 4 -5.91 -3.45 -7.71
C LEU A 4 -7.22 -2.90 -7.12
N ASP A 5 -7.38 -3.04 -5.80
CA ASP A 5 -8.55 -2.60 -5.05
C ASP A 5 -8.17 -1.40 -4.19
N TYR A 6 -8.85 -0.27 -4.42
CA TYR A 6 -8.63 1.01 -3.74
C TYR A 6 -9.54 1.21 -2.53
N LYS A 7 -10.29 0.18 -2.11
CA LYS A 7 -11.20 0.25 -0.96
C LYS A 7 -10.57 0.87 0.29
N PHE A 8 -9.32 0.51 0.58
CA PHE A 8 -8.65 0.94 1.81
C PHE A 8 -8.13 2.38 1.76
N ASP A 9 -8.20 3.03 0.60
CA ASP A 9 -7.91 4.46 0.43
C ASP A 9 -9.11 5.33 0.82
N ASP A 10 -10.32 4.75 0.94
CA ASP A 10 -11.52 5.49 1.36
C ASP A 10 -11.35 5.98 2.81
N PRO A 11 -11.39 7.31 3.05
CA PRO A 11 -11.31 7.86 4.41
C PRO A 11 -12.42 7.39 5.34
N LYS A 12 -13.54 6.92 4.76
CA LYS A 12 -14.70 6.38 5.47
C LYS A 12 -14.57 4.88 5.76
N ASP A 13 -13.50 4.19 5.33
CA ASP A 13 -13.27 2.81 5.73
C ASP A 13 -13.13 2.72 7.26
N PRO A 14 -13.95 1.89 7.95
CA PRO A 14 -13.99 1.87 9.41
C PRO A 14 -12.68 1.38 10.03
N ASN A 15 -11.85 0.62 9.31
CA ASN A 15 -10.57 0.15 9.81
C ASN A 15 -9.46 1.19 9.63
N ARG A 16 -9.70 2.24 8.82
CA ARG A 16 -8.79 3.34 8.55
C ARG A 16 -7.38 2.86 8.18
N ILE A 17 -7.29 1.80 7.38
CA ILE A 17 -6.05 1.09 7.07
C ILE A 17 -4.99 2.01 6.43
N TYR A 18 -5.40 2.92 5.55
CA TYR A 18 -4.52 3.95 4.98
C TYR A 18 -3.73 4.74 6.04
N PHE A 19 -4.32 5.02 7.20
CA PHE A 19 -3.72 5.85 8.24
C PHE A 19 -2.83 5.07 9.23
N ARG A 20 -2.71 3.75 9.06
CA ARG A 20 -2.12 2.84 10.06
C ARG A 20 -0.73 2.32 9.71
N SER A 21 -0.11 2.86 8.67
CA SER A 21 1.22 2.44 8.18
C SER A 21 2.13 3.65 7.94
N ASP A 22 3.44 3.41 7.83
CA ASP A 22 4.48 4.44 7.82
C ASP A 22 4.32 5.46 6.69
N HIS A 23 3.82 5.02 5.53
CA HIS A 23 3.61 5.86 4.35
C HIS A 23 2.75 7.09 4.64
N TYR A 24 1.78 7.00 5.56
CA TYR A 24 0.90 8.12 5.90
C TYR A 24 1.67 9.37 6.36
N ASN A 25 2.76 9.17 7.09
CA ASN A 25 3.58 10.29 7.59
C ASN A 25 4.29 11.05 6.46
N PHE A 26 4.55 10.39 5.33
CA PHE A 26 5.07 11.00 4.11
C PHE A 26 3.94 11.65 3.31
N ALA A 27 2.82 10.92 3.14
CA ALA A 27 1.66 11.37 2.41
C ALA A 27 1.10 12.69 2.96
N ARG A 28 0.97 12.82 4.30
CA ARG A 28 0.47 14.06 4.94
C ARG A 28 1.39 15.27 4.76
N LYS A 29 2.63 15.06 4.31
CA LYS A 29 3.60 16.11 3.96
C LYS A 29 3.69 16.35 2.45
N GLY A 30 2.82 15.71 1.66
CA GLY A 30 2.75 15.88 0.21
C GLY A 30 3.72 15.02 -0.60
N VAL A 31 4.41 14.06 0.04
CA VAL A 31 5.22 13.08 -0.69
C VAL A 31 4.29 12.06 -1.37
N PRO A 32 4.45 11.78 -2.68
CA PRO A 32 3.68 10.74 -3.35
C PRO A 32 3.94 9.36 -2.75
N VAL A 33 2.88 8.60 -2.54
CA VAL A 33 2.96 7.26 -1.94
C VAL A 33 2.14 6.26 -2.74
N LEU A 34 2.57 5.00 -2.68
CA LEU A 34 1.75 3.84 -2.98
C LEU A 34 1.75 2.96 -1.73
N PHE A 35 0.57 2.49 -1.33
CA PHE A 35 0.42 1.60 -0.20
C PHE A 35 -0.13 0.26 -0.67
N PHE A 36 0.67 -0.80 -0.52
CA PHE A 36 0.26 -2.15 -0.87
C PHE A 36 -0.22 -2.88 0.38
N TYR A 37 -1.52 -3.18 0.40
CA TYR A 37 -2.17 -3.89 1.50
C TYR A 37 -2.78 -5.20 0.99
N ASP A 38 -2.62 -6.27 1.74
CA ASP A 38 -3.00 -7.62 1.31
C ASP A 38 -4.26 -8.18 1.98
N GLY A 39 -4.84 -7.44 2.93
CA GLY A 39 -5.99 -7.91 3.70
C GLY A 39 -5.66 -8.54 5.06
N MET A 40 -4.46 -8.35 5.62
CA MET A 40 -3.96 -9.01 6.84
C MET A 40 -4.95 -9.07 8.02
N LEU A 41 -5.86 -8.09 8.19
CA LEU A 41 -6.88 -8.11 9.26
C LEU A 41 -7.83 -9.32 9.18
N LYS A 42 -7.92 -10.00 8.03
CA LYS A 42 -8.70 -11.24 7.83
C LYS A 42 -7.93 -12.51 8.19
N SER A 43 -6.69 -12.37 8.66
CA SER A 43 -5.79 -13.48 9.00
C SER A 43 -5.40 -13.40 10.49
N ASP A 44 -4.16 -13.76 10.81
CA ASP A 44 -3.62 -13.83 12.17
C ASP A 44 -2.66 -12.69 12.50
N TYR A 45 -2.90 -11.52 11.91
CA TYR A 45 -2.24 -10.28 12.31
C TYR A 45 -2.28 -10.06 13.82
N HIS A 46 -1.11 -9.86 14.45
CA HIS A 46 -0.91 -9.76 15.91
C HIS A 46 -1.34 -11.00 16.71
N LYS A 47 -1.38 -12.18 16.10
CA LYS A 47 -1.67 -13.44 16.80
C LYS A 47 -0.49 -14.41 16.65
N PRO A 48 -0.35 -15.40 17.54
CA PRO A 48 0.74 -16.39 17.48
C PRO A 48 0.82 -17.21 16.18
N GLY A 49 -0.25 -17.22 15.38
CA GLY A 49 -0.32 -17.96 14.12
C GLY A 49 0.14 -17.17 12.89
N ASP A 50 0.72 -15.97 13.04
CA ASP A 50 1.34 -15.24 11.93
C ASP A 50 2.65 -15.92 11.50
N ASP A 51 2.54 -16.98 10.69
CA ASP A 51 3.63 -17.89 10.36
C ASP A 51 3.75 -18.17 8.86
N VAL A 52 4.90 -18.67 8.44
CA VAL A 52 5.31 -18.88 7.05
C VAL A 52 4.35 -19.78 6.27
N GLU A 53 3.73 -20.75 6.93
CA GLU A 53 2.80 -21.71 6.33
C GLU A 53 1.54 -21.04 5.77
N LYS A 54 1.21 -19.82 6.24
CA LYS A 54 0.05 -19.05 5.74
C LYS A 54 0.37 -18.19 4.53
N ILE A 55 1.63 -18.12 4.12
CA ILE A 55 2.04 -17.33 2.96
C ILE A 55 1.68 -18.08 1.68
N ASN A 56 0.84 -17.44 0.85
CA ASN A 56 0.66 -17.88 -0.53
C ASN A 56 1.83 -17.37 -1.39
N PHE A 57 2.90 -18.15 -1.47
CA PHE A 57 4.12 -17.76 -2.19
C PHE A 57 3.91 -17.47 -3.67
N ALA A 58 3.03 -18.22 -4.35
CA ALA A 58 2.73 -17.98 -5.77
C ALA A 58 2.04 -16.63 -6.00
N LEU A 59 1.21 -16.17 -5.05
CA LEU A 59 0.63 -14.83 -5.09
C LEU A 59 1.64 -13.76 -4.65
N MET A 60 2.46 -14.05 -3.64
CA MET A 60 3.51 -13.16 -3.15
C MET A 60 4.52 -12.83 -4.27
N GLU A 61 4.94 -13.81 -5.06
CA GLU A 61 5.84 -13.59 -6.20
C GLU A 61 5.26 -12.58 -7.20
N LYS A 62 3.97 -12.75 -7.55
CA LYS A 62 3.28 -11.83 -8.48
C LYS A 62 3.23 -10.41 -7.93
N ARG A 63 2.97 -10.26 -6.62
CA ARG A 63 2.99 -8.95 -5.93
C ARG A 63 4.39 -8.35 -5.92
N ALA A 64 5.41 -9.14 -5.57
CA ALA A 64 6.80 -8.69 -5.53
C ALA A 64 7.28 -8.20 -6.91
N ARG A 65 6.97 -8.95 -7.99
CA ARG A 65 7.26 -8.52 -9.37
C ARG A 65 6.56 -7.21 -9.72
N MET A 66 5.29 -7.07 -9.37
CA MET A 66 4.53 -5.85 -9.63
C MET A 66 5.11 -4.63 -8.89
N VAL A 67 5.45 -4.78 -7.60
CA VAL A 67 6.10 -3.73 -6.82
C VAL A 67 7.48 -3.38 -7.39
N PHE A 68 8.27 -4.39 -7.77
CA PHE A 68 9.57 -4.19 -8.42
C PHE A 68 9.44 -3.40 -9.72
N HIS A 69 8.57 -3.83 -10.63
CA HIS A 69 8.37 -3.13 -11.90
C HIS A 69 7.83 -1.71 -11.69
N THR A 70 6.95 -1.50 -10.71
CA THR A 70 6.46 -0.15 -10.37
C THR A 70 7.61 0.76 -9.94
N ALA A 71 8.48 0.28 -9.05
CA ALA A 71 9.66 1.03 -8.61
C ALA A 71 10.66 1.23 -9.75
N TRP A 72 10.86 0.22 -10.61
CA TRP A 72 11.72 0.29 -11.78
C TRP A 72 11.28 1.39 -12.75
N GLU A 73 9.99 1.43 -13.07
CA GLU A 73 9.42 2.48 -13.91
C GLU A 73 9.61 3.85 -13.26
N MET A 74 9.35 3.99 -11.96
CA MET A 74 9.54 5.27 -11.24
C MET A 74 11.00 5.72 -11.23
N ALA A 75 11.96 4.80 -11.11
CA ALA A 75 13.38 5.10 -11.03
C ALA A 75 14.01 5.48 -12.38
N ASN A 76 13.43 5.02 -13.49
CA ASN A 76 13.96 5.22 -14.86
C ASN A 76 13.20 6.29 -15.66
N ARG A 77 12.26 7.01 -15.04
CA ARG A 77 11.58 8.14 -15.69
C ARG A 77 12.50 9.35 -15.85
N ASP A 78 12.36 10.06 -16.95
CA ASP A 78 13.03 11.34 -17.18
C ASP A 78 12.56 12.42 -16.20
N GLU A 79 11.27 12.39 -15.87
CA GLU A 79 10.65 13.34 -14.97
C GLU A 79 10.35 12.74 -13.59
N MET A 80 10.55 13.57 -12.57
CA MET A 80 10.17 13.23 -11.20
C MET A 80 8.66 13.17 -11.06
N LEU A 81 8.17 12.33 -10.15
CA LEU A 81 6.77 12.38 -9.75
C LEU A 81 6.43 13.75 -9.17
N LYS A 82 5.23 14.24 -9.49
CA LYS A 82 4.70 15.48 -8.90
C LYS A 82 4.66 15.35 -7.39
N ARG A 83 5.38 16.24 -6.70
CA ARG A 83 5.49 16.30 -5.23
C ARG A 83 4.56 17.37 -4.67
N ASP A 84 4.57 17.47 -3.34
CA ASP A 84 3.86 18.47 -2.55
C ASP A 84 2.36 18.48 -2.84
N ILE A 85 1.79 17.30 -3.10
CA ILE A 85 0.37 17.11 -3.34
C ILE A 85 -0.32 16.96 -1.99
N PRO A 86 -1.10 17.95 -1.51
CA PRO A 86 -1.77 17.83 -0.22
C PRO A 86 -2.78 16.69 -0.23
N LEU A 87 -2.87 15.94 0.87
CA LEU A 87 -4.02 15.05 1.09
C LEU A 87 -5.29 15.89 1.13
N SER A 88 -6.33 15.44 0.43
CA SER A 88 -7.64 16.11 0.44
C SER A 88 -8.10 16.30 1.89
N THR A 89 -8.66 17.48 2.19
CA THR A 89 -9.20 17.79 3.53
C THR A 89 -10.38 16.91 3.90
N GLU A 90 -11.03 16.27 2.93
CA GLU A 90 -12.10 15.28 3.13
C GLU A 90 -11.58 13.94 3.68
N VAL A 91 -10.25 13.77 3.72
CA VAL A 91 -9.55 12.56 4.23
C VAL A 91 -9.26 12.67 5.73
N ARG A 92 -9.56 13.81 6.38
CA ARG A 92 -9.30 14.05 7.81
C ARG A 92 -10.37 13.51 8.75
#